data_AF-A0A973LDW7-F1
#
_entry.id   AF-A0A973LDW7-F1
#
_cell.length_a   1.000
_cell.length_b   1.000
_cell.length_c   1.000
_cell.angle_alpha   90.00
_cell.angle_beta   90.00
_cell.angle_gamma   90.00
#
_symmetry.space_group_name_H-M   'P 1'
#
loop_
_entity.id
_entity.type
_entity.pdbx_description
1 polymer ?
#
loop_
_entity_poly.entity_id
_entity_poly.type
_entity_poly.pdbx_seq_one_letter_code
_entity_poly.pdbx_strand_id
1 'polypeptide(L)'
;MHVADLGEQNTEAAQRAPRPRSRRTPGRRGRTARRRRGGGTGIAAGSSRAADRRADVLLALAASILSALVFLACHRALIDDSYITLGFVRDVALRGHWGLISSRVSNTATSPLNVLVLAAITLVVRNPVVATGVAQVTAAGGTAVLLGRALAARGLPRWPA
;
A
#
# COMPACT_ATOMS: atom_id res chain seq x y z
N MET A 1 34.65 -40.10 24.78
CA MET A 1 33.77 -39.72 23.65
C MET A 1 33.40 -38.25 23.88
N HIS A 2 34.11 -37.21 23.46
CA HIS A 2 34.97 -36.92 22.31
C HIS A 2 34.24 -36.83 20.96
N VAL A 3 33.69 -35.63 20.70
CA VAL A 3 33.48 -34.95 19.40
C VAL A 3 33.57 -33.44 19.74
N ALA A 4 34.74 -32.79 19.60
CA ALA A 4 35.16 -31.99 18.43
C ALA A 4 34.11 -30.91 18.06
N ASP A 5 34.27 -29.63 18.38
CA ASP A 5 35.20 -28.63 17.80
C ASP A 5 35.07 -28.49 16.27
N LEU A 6 35.20 -27.23 15.80
CA LEU A 6 35.23 -26.70 14.43
C LEU A 6 34.01 -25.84 14.01
N GLY A 7 34.15 -24.51 14.17
CA GLY A 7 33.31 -23.56 13.41
C GLY A 7 33.49 -22.07 13.67
N GLU A 8 34.02 -21.63 14.82
CA GLU A 8 34.09 -20.20 15.18
C GLU A 8 35.45 -19.52 14.87
N GLN A 9 36.03 -19.77 13.70
CA GLN A 9 37.30 -19.14 13.28
C GLN A 9 37.18 -18.37 11.97
N ASN A 10 36.34 -17.33 11.89
CA ASN A 10 36.33 -16.48 10.70
C ASN A 10 36.07 -14.98 10.92
N THR A 11 36.31 -14.47 12.14
CA THR A 11 35.94 -13.07 12.49
C THR A 11 37.12 -12.13 12.72
N GLU A 12 38.36 -12.53 12.45
CA GLU A 12 39.52 -11.63 12.62
C GLU A 12 40.63 -11.96 11.63
N ALA A 13 40.71 -11.22 10.52
CA ALA A 13 41.94 -10.79 9.84
C ALA A 13 41.71 -10.54 8.35
N ALA A 14 41.24 -9.34 7.99
CA ALA A 14 41.68 -8.63 6.78
C ALA A 14 40.83 -7.37 6.57
N GLN A 15 41.16 -6.28 7.27
CA GLN A 15 40.85 -4.93 6.78
C GLN A 15 41.59 -3.85 7.59
N ARG A 16 42.91 -3.81 7.41
CA ARG A 16 43.72 -2.60 7.63
C ARG A 16 44.71 -2.47 6.48
N ALA A 17 44.58 -1.40 5.68
CA ALA A 17 45.64 -0.51 5.16
C ALA A 17 45.07 0.36 3.99
N PRO A 18 45.78 1.37 3.44
CA PRO A 18 45.37 2.78 3.53
C PRO A 18 45.05 3.44 2.17
N ARG A 19 44.51 4.66 2.25
CA ARG A 19 44.11 5.58 1.16
C ARG A 19 45.20 5.89 0.12
N PRO A 20 44.78 6.25 -1.11
CA PRO A 20 45.39 7.34 -1.86
C PRO A 20 44.42 8.53 -2.03
N ARG A 21 44.92 9.72 -1.65
CA ARG A 21 44.38 11.04 -2.01
C ARG A 21 44.84 11.38 -3.43
N SER A 22 43.93 11.73 -4.32
CA SER A 22 44.16 12.56 -5.51
C SER A 22 42.79 13.00 -6.03
N ARG A 23 42.54 14.14 -6.67
CA ARG A 23 43.27 15.38 -6.93
C ARG A 23 42.15 16.39 -7.23
N ARG A 24 42.23 17.60 -6.67
CA ARG A 24 41.37 18.73 -7.07
C ARG A 24 41.76 19.16 -8.48
N THR A 25 40.77 19.41 -9.33
CA THR A 25 40.86 20.33 -10.47
C THR A 25 39.59 21.18 -10.55
N PRO A 26 39.67 22.51 -10.35
CA PRO A 26 38.59 23.43 -10.65
C PRO A 26 38.81 24.06 -12.04
N GLY A 27 37.91 23.80 -12.96
CA GLY A 27 37.82 24.47 -14.26
C GLY A 27 36.54 23.99 -14.93
N ARG A 28 35.64 24.81 -15.47
CA ARG A 28 35.82 26.12 -16.07
C ARG A 28 34.44 26.76 -16.14
N ARG A 29 34.32 27.96 -15.56
CA ARG A 29 33.22 28.88 -15.82
C ARG A 29 33.18 29.19 -17.32
N GLY A 30 31.99 29.13 -17.90
CA GLY A 30 31.75 29.65 -19.24
C GLY A 30 30.31 29.45 -19.68
N ARG A 31 29.55 30.55 -19.64
CA ARG A 31 28.56 30.93 -20.67
C ARG A 31 27.44 29.90 -20.92
N THR A 32 26.18 30.16 -20.64
CA THR A 32 25.46 31.40 -20.95
C THR A 32 24.09 31.30 -20.29
N ALA A 33 23.70 32.40 -19.66
CA ALA A 33 22.32 32.68 -19.37
C ALA A 33 21.53 32.71 -20.69
N ARG A 34 20.88 31.61 -21.06
CA ARG A 34 19.72 31.67 -21.95
C ARG A 34 18.48 31.72 -21.09
N ARG A 35 18.22 32.94 -20.64
CA ARG A 35 16.98 33.44 -20.07
C ARG A 35 15.84 33.22 -21.07
N ARG A 36 15.33 31.98 -21.19
CA ARG A 36 13.99 31.75 -21.76
C ARG A 36 12.97 31.94 -20.65
N ARG A 37 12.76 33.23 -20.33
CA ARG A 37 11.47 33.72 -19.83
C ARG A 37 10.46 33.43 -20.94
N GLY A 38 9.76 32.32 -20.82
CA GLY A 38 8.59 32.00 -21.65
C GLY A 38 7.46 31.67 -20.71
N GLY A 39 6.49 32.59 -20.57
CA GLY A 39 5.33 32.50 -19.70
C GLY A 39 4.30 31.43 -20.12
N GLY A 40 4.75 30.22 -20.45
CA GLY A 40 3.90 29.08 -20.83
C GLY A 40 3.81 27.97 -19.77
N THR A 41 4.44 28.15 -18.60
CA THR A 41 4.55 27.11 -17.57
C THR A 41 3.21 26.72 -16.94
N GLY A 42 2.22 27.61 -16.91
CA GLY A 42 0.90 27.31 -16.37
C GLY A 42 0.14 26.23 -17.15
N ILE A 43 0.21 26.27 -18.48
CA ILE A 43 -0.54 25.35 -19.35
C ILE A 43 0.16 23.97 -19.42
N ALA A 44 1.49 23.96 -19.56
CA ALA A 44 2.26 22.71 -19.62
C ALA A 44 2.29 21.94 -18.28
N ALA A 45 2.39 22.65 -17.14
CA ALA A 45 2.30 22.02 -15.82
C ALA A 45 0.86 21.53 -15.52
N GLY A 46 -0.15 22.25 -16.03
CA GLY A 46 -1.56 21.85 -15.94
C GLY A 46 -1.86 20.56 -16.69
N SER A 47 -1.32 20.39 -17.90
CA SER A 47 -1.52 19.18 -18.71
C SER A 47 -0.90 17.93 -18.08
N SER A 48 0.30 18.03 -17.49
CA SER A 48 0.95 16.89 -16.82
C SER A 48 0.18 16.43 -15.58
N ARG A 49 -0.27 17.37 -14.73
CA ARG A 49 -1.09 17.03 -13.55
C ARG A 49 -2.45 16.43 -13.93
N ALA A 50 -3.06 16.92 -15.00
CA ALA A 50 -4.32 16.37 -15.50
C ALA A 50 -4.14 14.95 -16.05
N ALA A 51 -3.06 14.68 -16.79
CA ALA A 51 -2.71 13.34 -17.26
C ALA A 51 -2.42 12.38 -16.09
N ASP A 52 -1.69 12.85 -15.07
CA ASP A 52 -1.41 12.07 -13.86
C ASP A 52 -2.69 11.71 -13.10
N ARG A 53 -3.59 12.69 -12.91
CA ARG A 53 -4.89 12.46 -12.27
C ARG A 53 -5.74 11.48 -13.08
N ARG A 54 -5.74 11.58 -14.41
CA ARG A 54 -6.48 10.64 -15.27
C ARG A 54 -5.93 9.22 -15.13
N ALA A 55 -4.61 9.06 -15.13
CA ALA A 55 -3.98 7.76 -14.91
C ALA A 55 -4.35 7.17 -13.53
N ASP A 56 -4.30 7.98 -12.46
CA ASP A 56 -4.71 7.57 -11.12
C ASP A 56 -6.19 7.11 -11.11
N VAL A 57 -7.09 7.86 -11.74
CA VAL A 57 -8.52 7.52 -11.80
C VAL A 57 -8.75 6.24 -12.60
N LEU A 58 -8.11 6.09 -13.76
CA LEU A 58 -8.24 4.89 -14.57
C LEU A 58 -7.72 3.65 -13.84
N LEU A 59 -6.59 3.78 -13.15
CA LEU A 59 -5.99 2.70 -12.37
C LEU A 59 -6.87 2.34 -11.17
N ALA A 60 -7.41 3.33 -10.46
CA ALA A 60 -8.36 3.13 -9.37
C ALA A 60 -9.61 2.40 -9.86
N LEU A 61 -10.20 2.85 -10.97
CA LEU A 61 -11.43 2.28 -11.53
C LEU A 61 -11.20 0.85 -12.03
N ALA A 62 -10.13 0.59 -12.78
CA ALA A 62 -9.80 -0.74 -13.27
C ALA A 62 -9.63 -1.74 -12.12
N ALA A 63 -8.85 -1.37 -11.10
CA ALA A 63 -8.66 -2.22 -9.91
C ALA A 63 -9.96 -2.40 -9.11
N SER A 64 -10.76 -1.35 -8.95
CA SER A 64 -12.04 -1.39 -8.24
C SER A 64 -13.06 -2.30 -8.93
N ILE A 65 -13.17 -2.20 -10.26
CA ILE A 65 -14.08 -3.02 -11.07
C ILE A 65 -13.65 -4.48 -10.99
N LEU A 66 -12.37 -4.78 -11.23
CA LEU A 66 -11.87 -6.15 -11.16
C LEU A 66 -12.10 -6.75 -9.76
N SER A 67 -11.81 -5.97 -8.71
CA SER A 67 -12.04 -6.38 -7.32
C SER A 67 -13.52 -6.62 -7.02
N ALA A 68 -14.42 -5.78 -7.54
CA ALA A 68 -15.87 -5.97 -7.42
C ALA A 68 -16.32 -7.27 -8.13
N LEU A 69 -15.81 -7.55 -9.33
CA LEU A 69 -16.12 -8.79 -10.06
C LEU A 69 -15.65 -10.03 -9.30
N VAL A 70 -14.44 -10.01 -8.75
CA VAL A 70 -13.92 -11.09 -7.90
C VAL A 70 -14.78 -11.26 -6.65
N PHE A 71 -15.15 -10.15 -5.99
CA PHE A 71 -16.05 -10.21 -4.85
C PHE A 71 -17.42 -10.81 -5.23
N LEU A 72 -18.03 -10.40 -6.34
CA LEU A 72 -19.28 -10.98 -6.82
C LEU A 72 -19.14 -12.48 -7.11
N ALA A 73 -18.01 -12.94 -7.65
CA ALA A 73 -17.77 -14.36 -7.86
C ALA A 73 -17.63 -15.14 -6.53
N CYS A 74 -17.00 -14.54 -5.53
CA CYS A 74 -16.61 -15.23 -4.28
C CYS A 74 -17.52 -14.96 -3.07
N HIS A 75 -18.43 -13.97 -3.11
CA HIS A 75 -19.17 -13.51 -1.91
C HIS A 75 -20.01 -14.60 -1.23
N ARG A 76 -20.40 -15.66 -1.96
CA ARG A 76 -21.15 -16.79 -1.41
C ARG A 76 -20.26 -17.87 -0.78
N ALA A 77 -18.95 -17.80 -1.00
CA ALA A 77 -17.96 -18.75 -0.49
C ALA A 77 -17.20 -18.21 0.73
N LEU A 78 -17.74 -17.18 1.41
CA LEU A 78 -17.17 -16.62 2.64
C LEU A 78 -17.39 -17.59 3.81
N ILE A 79 -16.46 -18.50 4.01
CA ILE A 79 -16.48 -19.52 5.06
C ILE A 79 -15.32 -19.26 6.05
N ASP A 80 -15.35 -19.95 7.20
CA ASP A 80 -14.26 -20.06 8.18
C ASP A 80 -13.86 -18.71 8.82
N ASP A 81 -12.62 -18.26 8.63
CA ASP A 81 -12.11 -16.99 9.16
C ASP A 81 -12.99 -15.78 8.80
N SER A 82 -13.58 -15.81 7.59
CA SER A 82 -14.49 -14.75 7.15
C SER A 82 -15.76 -14.74 7.98
N TYR A 83 -16.30 -15.92 8.33
CA TYR A 83 -17.50 -16.04 9.15
C TYR A 83 -17.24 -15.59 10.60
N ILE A 84 -16.10 -15.98 11.17
CA ILE A 84 -15.65 -15.51 12.49
C ILE A 84 -15.55 -13.98 12.50
N THR A 85 -14.90 -13.40 11.49
CA THR A 85 -14.72 -11.95 11.37
C THR A 85 -16.05 -11.22 11.23
N LEU A 86 -16.93 -11.69 10.33
CA LEU A 86 -18.23 -11.05 10.08
C LEU A 86 -19.18 -11.16 11.27
N GLY A 87 -19.11 -12.25 12.04
CA GLY A 87 -19.81 -12.37 13.32
C GLY A 87 -19.38 -11.29 14.30
N PHE A 88 -18.07 -11.07 14.44
CA PHE A 88 -17.52 -10.02 15.31
C PHE A 88 -17.93 -8.62 14.84
N VAL A 89 -17.82 -8.36 13.53
CA VAL A 89 -18.21 -7.08 12.91
C VAL A 89 -19.69 -6.77 13.15
N ARG A 90 -20.57 -7.76 12.97
CA ARG A 90 -22.02 -7.60 13.19
C ARG A 90 -22.32 -7.24 14.64
N ASP A 91 -21.64 -7.86 15.60
CA ASP A 91 -21.88 -7.65 17.02
C ASP A 91 -21.39 -6.29 17.48
N VAL A 92 -20.21 -5.87 17.01
CA VAL A 92 -19.69 -4.52 17.26
C VAL A 92 -20.60 -3.47 16.61
N ALA A 93 -20.95 -3.65 15.33
CA ALA A 93 -21.73 -2.66 14.58
C ALA A 93 -23.17 -2.53 15.07
N LEU A 94 -23.86 -3.65 15.29
CA LEU A 94 -25.30 -3.63 15.57
C LEU A 94 -25.62 -3.65 17.07
N ARG A 95 -24.68 -4.10 17.91
CA ARG A 95 -24.91 -4.29 19.35
C ARG A 95 -23.91 -3.54 20.23
N GLY A 96 -22.89 -2.91 19.66
CA GLY A 96 -21.84 -2.22 20.42
C GLY A 96 -21.00 -3.16 21.30
N HIS A 97 -21.07 -4.48 21.04
CA HIS A 97 -20.39 -5.49 21.86
C HIS A 97 -19.09 -5.92 21.22
N TRP A 98 -17.98 -5.79 21.95
CA TRP A 98 -16.65 -6.20 21.49
C TRP A 98 -16.41 -7.68 21.78
N GLY A 99 -16.98 -8.55 20.94
CA GLY A 99 -16.84 -9.99 21.07
C GLY A 99 -17.67 -10.75 20.04
N LEU A 100 -17.25 -11.98 19.71
CA LEU A 100 -18.02 -12.88 18.84
C LEU A 100 -19.22 -13.51 19.57
N ILE A 101 -19.08 -13.73 20.88
CA ILE A 101 -20.10 -14.33 21.73
C ILE A 101 -20.67 -13.21 22.61
N SER A 102 -21.99 -13.05 22.60
CA SER A 102 -22.65 -11.91 23.25
C SER A 102 -22.51 -11.89 24.77
N SER A 103 -22.15 -13.01 25.40
CA SER A 103 -21.94 -13.11 26.85
C SER A 103 -20.50 -12.81 27.29
N ARG A 104 -19.54 -12.63 26.37
CA ARG A 104 -18.14 -12.39 26.72
C ARG A 104 -17.49 -11.35 25.80
N VAL A 105 -16.78 -10.41 26.41
CA VAL A 105 -15.85 -9.52 25.69
C VAL A 105 -14.61 -10.34 25.30
N SER A 106 -14.13 -10.20 24.08
CA SER A 106 -12.94 -10.94 23.59
C SER A 106 -11.94 -10.03 22.91
N ASN A 107 -10.65 -10.21 23.23
CA ASN A 107 -9.53 -9.52 22.57
C ASN A 107 -8.88 -10.35 21.46
N THR A 108 -9.50 -11.45 21.03
CA THR A 108 -8.92 -12.41 20.08
C THR A 108 -9.11 -12.02 18.61
N ALA A 109 -9.48 -10.78 18.30
CA ALA A 109 -9.58 -10.34 16.92
C ALA A 109 -8.17 -10.23 16.30
N THR A 110 -7.89 -11.00 15.25
CA THR A 110 -6.58 -11.03 14.56
C THR A 110 -6.19 -9.65 13.98
N SER A 111 -7.18 -8.80 13.70
CA SER A 111 -6.97 -7.41 13.30
C SER A 111 -8.10 -6.52 13.85
N PRO A 112 -7.92 -5.91 15.03
CA PRO A 112 -8.91 -5.02 15.64
C PRO A 112 -9.28 -3.85 14.73
N LEU A 113 -8.30 -3.31 14.00
CA LEU A 113 -8.52 -2.23 13.04
C LEU A 113 -9.45 -2.68 11.91
N ASN A 114 -9.24 -3.87 11.34
CA ASN A 114 -10.08 -4.39 10.27
C ASN A 114 -11.54 -4.55 10.74
N VAL A 115 -11.73 -5.09 11.95
CA VAL A 115 -13.06 -5.22 12.57
C VAL A 115 -13.73 -3.86 12.72
N LEU A 116 -13.03 -2.85 13.25
CA LEU A 116 -13.58 -1.51 13.45
C LEU A 116 -13.94 -0.82 12.14
N VAL A 117 -13.10 -0.93 11.11
CA VAL A 117 -13.38 -0.37 9.78
C VAL A 117 -14.61 -1.04 9.17
N LEU A 118 -14.66 -2.38 9.18
CA LEU A 118 -15.80 -3.12 8.67
C LEU A 118 -17.08 -2.83 9.48
N ALA A 119 -16.99 -2.68 10.79
CA ALA A 119 -18.12 -2.32 11.64
C ALA A 119 -18.65 -0.91 11.33
N ALA A 120 -17.75 0.06 11.13
CA ALA A 120 -18.12 1.41 10.71
C ALA A 120 -18.83 1.44 9.35
N ILE A 121 -18.35 0.65 8.37
CA ILE A 121 -19.03 0.51 7.08
C ILE A 121 -20.38 -0.19 7.27
N THR A 122 -20.43 -1.25 8.08
CA THR A 122 -21.65 -2.03 8.39
C THR A 122 -22.72 -1.18 9.05
N LEU A 123 -22.36 -0.19 9.88
CA LEU A 123 -23.33 0.77 10.45
C LEU A 123 -24.10 1.55 9.37
N VAL A 124 -23.45 1.84 8.25
CA VAL A 124 -24.05 2.55 7.12
C VAL A 124 -24.82 1.60 6.20
N VAL A 125 -24.19 0.52 5.74
CA VAL A 125 -24.79 -0.40 4.75
C VAL A 125 -25.72 -1.44 5.36
N ARG A 126 -25.69 -1.61 6.69
CA ARG A 126 -26.48 -2.55 7.50
C ARG A 126 -26.34 -4.03 7.11
N ASN A 127 -25.34 -4.38 6.32
CA ASN A 127 -25.02 -5.74 5.93
C ASN A 127 -23.50 -5.97 5.96
N PRO A 128 -22.98 -6.85 6.84
CA PRO A 128 -21.54 -7.06 6.99
C PRO A 128 -20.88 -7.66 5.74
N VAL A 129 -21.60 -8.48 4.97
CA VAL A 129 -21.07 -9.04 3.71
C VAL A 129 -20.87 -7.93 2.68
N VAL A 130 -21.86 -7.04 2.53
CA VAL A 130 -21.74 -5.87 1.64
C VAL A 130 -20.62 -4.94 2.12
N ALA A 131 -20.47 -4.76 3.43
CA ALA A 131 -19.39 -3.97 4.01
C ALA A 131 -18.00 -4.51 3.64
N THR A 132 -17.81 -5.84 3.66
CA THR A 132 -16.60 -6.49 3.17
C THR A 132 -16.33 -6.18 1.71
N GLY A 133 -17.36 -6.25 0.85
CA GLY A 133 -17.23 -5.89 -0.57
C GLY A 133 -16.80 -4.44 -0.77
N VAL A 134 -17.43 -3.50 -0.04
CA VAL A 134 -17.07 -2.07 -0.09
C VAL A 134 -15.62 -1.85 0.36
N ALA A 135 -15.21 -2.47 1.46
CA ALA A 135 -13.84 -2.38 1.97
C ALA A 135 -12.83 -2.94 0.96
N GLN A 136 -13.11 -4.11 0.38
CA GLN A 136 -12.27 -4.78 -0.61
C GLN A 136 -12.09 -3.94 -1.89
N VAL A 137 -13.17 -3.37 -2.41
CA VAL A 137 -13.13 -2.50 -3.61
C VAL A 137 -12.35 -1.22 -3.33
N THR A 138 -12.61 -0.58 -2.19
CA THR A 138 -11.91 0.66 -1.78
C THR A 138 -10.42 0.42 -1.57
N ALA A 139 -10.06 -0.69 -0.90
CA ALA A 139 -8.67 -1.07 -0.68
C ALA A 139 -7.94 -1.38 -1.99
N ALA A 140 -8.58 -2.09 -2.93
CA ALA A 140 -8.00 -2.38 -4.23
C ALA A 140 -7.73 -1.11 -5.05
N GLY A 141 -8.73 -0.22 -5.18
CA GLY A 141 -8.57 1.05 -5.88
C GLY A 141 -7.52 1.96 -5.24
N GLY A 142 -7.56 2.09 -3.91
CA GLY A 142 -6.58 2.87 -3.14
C GLY A 142 -5.16 2.35 -3.30
N THR A 143 -4.97 1.03 -3.18
CA THR A 143 -3.66 0.39 -3.37
C THR A 143 -3.12 0.62 -4.78
N ALA A 144 -3.98 0.51 -5.80
CA ALA A 144 -3.58 0.73 -7.18
C ALA A 144 -3.08 2.16 -7.41
N VAL A 145 -3.78 3.17 -6.89
CA VAL A 145 -3.34 4.58 -6.94
C VAL A 145 -2.02 4.80 -6.18
N LEU A 146 -1.91 4.27 -4.97
CA LEU A 146 -0.70 4.42 -4.16
C LEU A 146 0.52 3.79 -4.84
N LEU A 147 0.35 2.62 -5.44
CA LEU A 147 1.40 1.96 -6.21
C LEU A 147 1.76 2.77 -7.47
N GLY A 148 0.76 3.24 -8.23
CA GLY A 148 0.98 4.09 -9.41
C GLY A 148 1.77 5.36 -9.08
N ARG A 149 1.45 6.01 -7.95
CA ARG A 149 2.18 7.17 -7.43
C ARG A 149 3.59 6.82 -6.95
N ALA A 150 3.77 5.68 -6.30
CA ALA A 150 5.06 5.20 -5.85
C ALA A 150 6.01 4.87 -7.02
N LEU A 151 5.48 4.35 -8.13
CA LEU A 151 6.21 4.12 -9.38
C LEU A 151 6.58 5.45 -10.06
N ALA A 152 5.62 6.38 -10.15
CA ALA A 152 5.84 7.71 -10.70
C ALA A 152 6.96 8.48 -9.97
N ALA A 153 6.96 8.43 -8.64
CA ALA A 153 7.98 9.06 -7.80
C ALA A 153 9.38 8.49 -8.03
N ARG A 154 9.48 7.27 -8.60
CA ARG A 154 10.73 6.59 -8.95
C ARG A 154 11.09 6.69 -10.44
N GLY A 155 10.30 7.42 -11.23
CA GLY A 155 10.49 7.53 -12.68
C GLY A 155 10.17 6.26 -13.46
N LEU A 156 9.46 5.30 -12.85
CA LEU A 156 9.07 4.04 -13.49
C LEU A 156 7.72 4.18 -14.23
N PRO A 157 7.49 3.42 -15.32
CA PRO A 157 6.21 3.37 -16.00
C PRO A 157 5.12 2.81 -15.07
N ARG A 158 3.92 3.38 -15.16
CA ARG A 158 2.77 3.06 -14.28
C ARG A 158 1.89 1.91 -14.83
N TRP A 159 2.23 1.43 -16.01
CA TRP A 159 1.53 0.40 -16.78
C TRP A 159 2.59 -0.48 -17.46
N PRO A 160 2.37 -1.79 -17.67
CA PRO A 160 3.24 -2.57 -18.54
C PRO A 160 3.13 -1.98 -19.95
N ALA A 161 4.20 -1.34 -20.40
CA ALA A 161 4.36 -0.83 -21.75
C ALA A 161 4.55 -1.98 -22.74
#